data_AF-A0A524NSA3-F1
#
_entry.id   AF-A0A524NSA3-F1
#
_cell.length_a   1.000
_cell.length_b   1.000
_cell.length_c   1.000
_cell.angle_alpha   90.00
_cell.angle_beta   90.00
_cell.angle_gamma   90.00
#
_symmetry.space_group_name_H-M   'P 1'
#
loop_
_entity.id
_entity.type
_entity.pdbx_description
1 polymer ?
#
loop_
_entity_poly.entity_id
_entity_poly.type
_entity_poly.pdbx_seq_one_letter_code
_entity_poly.pdbx_strand_id
1 'polypeptide(L)'
;MATPKRADATFELENNRPVYTLGVASQLADIPSHSIRQYIDMGLIIPFKLESKRHLFSQNDINRLKLIQGLIHDKGLNFAGVRTMMAMVPCWALRKCSERDKLSCNAYAENFQPCWMASQKGSLCKNMDCRECEVYHALDLDAGIKSVLYTLV
;
A
#
# COMPACT_ATOMS: atom_id res chain seq x y z
N MET A 1 28.15 9.61 -4.03
CA MET A 1 27.20 8.59 -3.55
C MET A 1 26.59 7.96 -4.78
N ALA A 2 26.91 6.69 -5.04
CA ALA A 2 26.56 6.02 -6.29
C ALA A 2 25.06 5.72 -6.32
N THR A 3 24.35 6.32 -7.28
CA THR A 3 23.02 5.89 -7.70
C THR A 3 23.13 4.50 -8.36
N PRO A 4 22.38 3.48 -7.93
CA PRO A 4 22.24 2.29 -8.74
C PRO A 4 21.30 2.64 -9.90
N LYS A 5 21.84 2.72 -11.12
CA LYS A 5 21.06 2.87 -12.36
C LYS A 5 21.18 1.56 -13.15
N ARG A 6 20.03 0.97 -13.51
CA ARG A 6 19.79 -0.12 -14.49
C ARG A 6 19.63 -1.59 -14.00
N ALA A 7 19.27 -1.83 -12.73
CA ALA A 7 18.69 -3.13 -12.32
C ALA A 7 17.15 -3.07 -12.11
N ASP A 8 16.53 -1.95 -12.47
CA ASP A 8 15.64 -1.24 -11.54
C ASP A 8 14.13 -1.40 -11.79
N ALA A 9 13.70 -1.74 -13.02
CA ALA A 9 12.27 -1.87 -13.33
C ALA A 9 11.78 -3.33 -13.34
N THR A 10 12.59 -4.25 -13.86
CA THR A 10 12.29 -5.69 -13.91
C THR A 10 12.28 -6.31 -12.52
N PHE A 11 13.20 -5.91 -11.64
CA PHE A 11 13.26 -6.39 -10.26
C PHE A 11 12.03 -5.95 -9.44
N GLU A 12 11.59 -4.71 -9.59
CA GLU A 12 10.36 -4.22 -8.95
C GLU A 12 9.09 -4.92 -9.47
N LEU A 13 9.03 -5.19 -10.77
CA LEU A 13 7.94 -5.98 -11.35
C LEU A 13 7.92 -7.42 -10.81
N GLU A 14 9.09 -8.03 -10.65
CA GLU A 14 9.22 -9.36 -10.03
C GLU A 14 8.78 -9.35 -8.56
N ASN A 15 9.16 -8.33 -7.79
CA ASN A 15 8.79 -8.20 -6.38
C ASN A 15 7.30 -7.93 -6.15
N ASN A 16 6.61 -7.34 -7.14
CA ASN A 16 5.16 -7.13 -7.11
C ASN A 16 4.36 -8.33 -7.61
N ARG A 17 5.00 -9.33 -8.22
CA ARG A 17 4.31 -10.54 -8.70
C ARG A 17 3.74 -11.35 -7.53
N PRO A 18 2.41 -11.60 -7.48
CA PRO A 18 1.79 -12.34 -6.39
C PRO A 18 1.98 -13.84 -6.59
N VAL A 19 2.85 -14.46 -5.78
CA VAL A 19 3.18 -15.89 -5.88
C VAL A 19 3.05 -16.65 -4.55
N TYR A 20 2.98 -15.93 -3.43
CA TYR A 20 2.91 -16.53 -2.10
C TYR A 20 1.46 -16.70 -1.65
N THR A 21 1.12 -17.88 -1.15
CA THR A 21 -0.18 -18.10 -0.49
C THR A 21 -0.19 -17.47 0.90
N LEU A 22 -1.37 -17.33 1.53
CA LEU A 22 -1.48 -16.80 2.90
C LEU A 22 -0.58 -17.55 3.91
N GLY A 23 -0.50 -18.88 3.82
CA GLY A 23 0.34 -19.67 4.72
C GLY A 23 1.84 -19.39 4.52
N VAL A 24 2.28 -19.26 3.27
CA VAL A 24 3.67 -18.90 2.95
C VAL A 24 3.97 -17.46 3.39
N ALA A 25 3.05 -16.53 3.14
CA ALA A 25 3.20 -15.14 3.58
C ALA A 25 3.30 -15.02 5.11
N SER A 26 2.51 -15.83 5.83
CA SER A 26 2.56 -15.95 7.29
C SER A 26 3.95 -16.36 7.80
N GLN A 27 4.57 -17.35 7.15
CA GLN A 27 5.92 -17.79 7.49
C GLN A 27 6.99 -16.75 7.13
N LEU A 28 6.92 -16.17 5.93
CA LEU A 28 7.94 -15.21 5.46
C LEU A 28 7.91 -13.88 6.21
N ALA A 29 6.72 -13.45 6.65
CA ALA A 29 6.54 -12.24 7.43
C ALA A 29 6.75 -12.46 8.95
N ASP A 30 6.79 -13.72 9.40
CA ASP A 30 6.71 -14.10 10.83
C ASP A 30 5.49 -13.50 11.54
N ILE A 31 4.33 -13.58 10.86
CA ILE A 31 3.07 -13.03 11.36
C ILE A 31 2.00 -14.12 11.26
N PRO A 32 1.21 -14.37 12.32
CA PRO A 32 0.12 -15.32 12.27
C PRO A 32 -0.88 -15.01 11.16
N SER A 33 -1.36 -16.06 10.46
CA SER A 33 -2.31 -15.89 9.35
C SER A 33 -3.62 -15.19 9.75
N HIS A 34 -4.03 -15.27 11.02
CA HIS A 34 -5.20 -14.55 11.52
C HIS A 34 -4.96 -13.03 11.58
N SER A 35 -3.77 -12.59 11.99
CA SER A 35 -3.38 -11.18 12.02
C SER A 35 -3.28 -10.61 10.60
N ILE A 36 -2.73 -11.38 9.64
CA ILE A 36 -2.72 -10.96 8.22
C ILE A 36 -4.14 -10.75 7.70
N ARG A 37 -5.09 -11.64 8.01
CA ARG A 37 -6.50 -11.45 7.65
C ARG A 37 -7.07 -10.18 8.28
N GLN A 38 -6.78 -9.93 9.55
CA GLN A 38 -7.19 -8.69 10.21
C GLN A 38 -6.62 -7.45 9.51
N TYR A 39 -5.38 -7.48 9.03
CA TYR A 39 -4.79 -6.35 8.30
C TYR A 39 -5.48 -6.10 6.96
N ILE A 40 -5.90 -7.17 6.28
CA ILE A 40 -6.71 -7.09 5.06
C ILE A 40 -8.08 -6.47 5.37
N ASP A 41 -8.76 -6.96 6.40
CA ASP A 41 -10.10 -6.49 6.80
C ASP A 41 -10.08 -5.02 7.24
N MET A 42 -8.99 -4.59 7.89
CA MET A 42 -8.77 -3.18 8.27
C MET A 42 -8.30 -2.30 7.10
N GLY A 43 -8.07 -2.88 5.92
CA GLY A 43 -7.67 -2.17 4.69
C GLY A 43 -6.22 -1.67 4.68
N LEU A 44 -5.36 -2.24 5.52
CA LEU A 44 -3.94 -1.91 5.59
C LEU A 44 -3.12 -2.54 4.47
N ILE A 45 -3.65 -3.61 3.87
CA ILE A 45 -3.06 -4.32 2.74
C ILE A 45 -4.15 -4.87 1.83
N ILE A 46 -3.96 -4.76 0.52
CA ILE A 46 -4.83 -5.28 -0.53
C ILE A 46 -4.16 -6.53 -1.10
N PRO A 47 -4.64 -7.76 -0.84
CA PRO A 47 -4.07 -8.97 -1.44
C PRO A 47 -4.50 -9.14 -2.90
N PHE A 48 -3.76 -9.93 -3.67
CA PHE A 48 -4.22 -10.37 -4.98
C PHE A 48 -5.29 -11.45 -4.82
N LYS A 49 -6.44 -11.32 -5.48
CA LYS A 49 -7.52 -12.31 -5.43
C LYS A 49 -7.50 -13.17 -6.68
N LEU A 50 -7.26 -14.46 -6.51
CA LEU A 50 -7.45 -15.45 -7.58
C LEU A 50 -8.95 -15.68 -7.86
N GLU A 51 -9.26 -16.16 -9.07
CA GLU A 51 -10.60 -16.64 -9.43
C GLU A 51 -11.13 -17.70 -8.45
N SER A 52 -10.23 -18.53 -7.93
CA SER A 52 -10.53 -19.54 -6.90
C SER A 52 -10.82 -18.92 -5.51
N LYS A 53 -11.00 -17.61 -5.40
CA LYS A 53 -11.16 -16.82 -4.16
C LYS A 53 -10.01 -16.89 -3.16
N ARG A 54 -8.85 -17.45 -3.55
CA ARG A 54 -7.66 -17.51 -2.70
C ARG A 54 -6.87 -16.20 -2.78
N HIS A 55 -6.30 -15.78 -1.66
CA HIS A 55 -5.40 -14.63 -1.61
C HIS A 55 -3.97 -15.04 -1.94
N LEU A 56 -3.33 -14.28 -2.82
CA LEU A 56 -1.90 -14.32 -3.07
C LEU A 56 -1.24 -13.00 -2.66
N PHE A 57 0.04 -13.11 -2.32
CA PHE A 57 0.89 -12.04 -1.84
C PHE A 57 2.18 -12.02 -2.66
N SER A 58 2.70 -10.83 -2.92
CA SER A 58 3.99 -10.61 -3.56
C SER A 58 5.10 -10.44 -2.51
N GLN A 59 6.36 -10.33 -2.95
CA GLN A 59 7.46 -10.03 -2.04
C GLN A 59 7.29 -8.65 -1.38
N ASN A 60 6.81 -7.66 -2.13
CA ASN A 60 6.49 -6.33 -1.60
C ASN A 60 5.31 -6.38 -0.60
N ASP A 61 4.35 -7.28 -0.76
CA ASP A 61 3.32 -7.51 0.26
C ASP A 61 3.92 -8.07 1.55
N ILE A 62 4.89 -9.00 1.48
CA ILE A 62 5.59 -9.51 2.68
C ILE A 62 6.30 -8.37 3.42
N ASN A 63 7.00 -7.52 2.68
CA ASN A 63 7.70 -6.38 3.26
C ASN A 63 6.70 -5.39 3.89
N ARG A 64 5.55 -5.13 3.22
CA ARG A 64 4.48 -4.28 3.78
C ARG A 64 3.91 -4.88 5.06
N LEU A 65 3.70 -6.19 5.11
CA LEU A 65 3.25 -6.87 6.32
C LEU A 65 4.23 -6.68 7.49
N LYS A 66 5.53 -6.80 7.25
CA LYS A 66 6.57 -6.54 8.26
C LYS A 66 6.56 -5.09 8.73
N LEU A 67 6.39 -4.13 7.82
CA LEU A 67 6.25 -2.72 8.17
C LEU A 67 5.03 -2.49 9.06
N ILE A 68 3.86 -3.02 8.69
CA ILE A 68 2.63 -2.92 9.49
C ILE A 68 2.84 -3.52 10.88
N GLN A 69 3.45 -4.70 10.96
CA GLN A 69 3.76 -5.40 12.21
C GLN A 69 4.66 -4.53 13.10
N GLY A 70 5.75 -3.97 12.57
CA GLY A 70 6.66 -3.11 13.33
C GLY A 70 6.00 -1.80 13.79
N LEU A 71 5.14 -1.19 12.97
CA LEU A 71 4.37 -0.01 13.38
C LEU A 71 3.44 -0.33 14.56
N ILE A 72 2.83 -1.52 14.57
CA ILE A 72 1.90 -1.91 15.63
C ILE A 72 2.65 -2.31 16.90
N HIS A 73 3.60 -3.23 16.78
CA HIS A 73 4.24 -3.87 17.92
C HIS A 73 5.43 -3.08 18.47
N ASP A 74 6.25 -2.49 17.60
CA ASP A 74 7.46 -1.79 18.03
C ASP A 74 7.19 -0.30 18.30
N LYS A 75 6.26 0.31 17.54
CA LYS A 75 5.93 1.73 17.67
C LYS A 75 4.62 2.00 18.41
N GLY A 76 3.85 0.97 18.74
CA GLY A 76 2.63 1.07 19.54
C GLY A 76 1.44 1.70 18.81
N LEU A 77 1.44 1.73 17.48
CA LEU A 77 0.28 2.21 16.72
C LEU A 77 -0.83 1.16 16.75
N ASN A 78 -2.08 1.61 16.84
CA ASN A 78 -3.22 0.74 16.55
C ASN A 78 -3.55 0.76 15.05
N PHE A 79 -4.50 -0.08 14.60
CA PHE A 79 -4.90 -0.13 13.19
C PHE A 79 -5.36 1.22 12.63
N ALA A 80 -6.09 2.01 13.42
CA ALA A 80 -6.53 3.33 12.99
C ALA A 80 -5.33 4.27 12.76
N GLY A 81 -4.34 4.23 13.64
CA GLY A 81 -3.10 5.00 13.51
C GLY A 81 -2.30 4.61 12.26
N VAL A 82 -2.12 3.31 12.01
CA VAL A 82 -1.43 2.83 10.78
C VAL A 82 -2.20 3.27 9.53
N ARG A 83 -3.53 3.20 9.56
CA ARG A 83 -4.38 3.60 8.44
C ARG A 83 -4.33 5.10 8.16
N THR A 84 -4.40 5.93 9.20
CA THR A 84 -4.22 7.38 9.09
C THR A 84 -2.82 7.71 8.56
N MET A 85 -1.78 6.98 8.96
CA MET A 85 -0.44 7.16 8.41
C MET A 85 -0.43 6.88 6.89
N MET A 86 -1.06 5.80 6.44
CA MET A 86 -1.19 5.48 5.02
C MET A 86 -2.04 6.51 4.26
N ALA A 87 -3.01 7.14 4.92
CA ALA A 87 -3.87 8.18 4.36
C ALA A 87 -3.12 9.46 3.99
N MET A 88 -1.97 9.70 4.62
CA MET A 88 -1.14 10.86 4.32
C MET A 88 -0.41 10.75 2.97
N VAL A 89 -0.41 9.58 2.32
CA VAL A 89 0.23 9.42 1.00
C VAL A 89 -0.49 10.35 0.02
N PRO A 90 0.20 11.33 -0.58
CA PRO A 90 -0.41 12.37 -1.38
C PRO A 90 -0.80 11.85 -2.77
N CYS A 91 -1.83 11.02 -2.84
CA CYS A 91 -2.25 10.33 -4.07
C CYS A 91 -2.54 11.31 -5.20
N TRP A 92 -3.03 12.52 -4.89
CA TRP A 92 -3.32 13.57 -5.87
C TRP A 92 -2.06 14.12 -6.53
N ALA A 93 -0.93 14.14 -5.83
CA ALA A 93 0.34 14.60 -6.37
C ALA A 93 0.94 13.52 -7.28
N LEU A 94 0.94 12.27 -6.82
CA LEU A 94 1.44 11.12 -7.59
C LEU A 94 0.62 10.90 -8.87
N ARG A 95 -0.71 10.91 -8.75
CA ARG A 95 -1.64 10.72 -9.89
C ARG A 95 -1.84 11.96 -10.74
N LYS A 96 -1.25 13.11 -10.34
CA LYS A 96 -1.41 14.41 -11.01
C LYS A 96 -2.88 14.78 -11.19
N CYS A 97 -3.66 14.67 -10.11
CA CYS A 97 -5.09 14.93 -10.15
C CYS A 97 -5.41 16.39 -10.49
N SER A 98 -6.40 16.60 -11.35
CA SER A 98 -6.94 17.94 -11.64
C SER A 98 -7.66 18.52 -10.41
N GLU A 99 -7.87 19.84 -10.38
CA GLU A 99 -8.67 20.46 -9.30
C GLU A 99 -10.07 19.88 -9.20
N ARG A 100 -10.69 19.55 -10.35
CA ARG A 100 -11.99 18.87 -10.37
C ARG A 100 -11.94 17.50 -9.71
N ASP A 101 -10.89 16.71 -9.99
CA ASP A 101 -10.73 15.38 -9.39
C ASP A 101 -10.45 15.46 -7.89
N LYS A 102 -9.67 16.46 -7.44
CA LYS A 102 -9.40 16.69 -6.02
C LYS A 102 -10.69 16.99 -5.27
N LEU A 103 -11.48 17.93 -5.76
CA LEU A 103 -12.74 18.36 -5.13
C LEU A 103 -13.84 17.29 -5.13
N SER A 104 -13.74 16.30 -6.02
CA SER A 104 -14.71 15.20 -6.13
C SER A 104 -14.27 13.90 -5.46
N CYS A 105 -13.13 13.88 -4.76
CA CYS A 105 -12.51 12.68 -4.21
C CYS A 105 -12.38 12.73 -2.68
N ASN A 106 -12.93 11.75 -1.97
CA ASN A 106 -12.84 11.69 -0.51
C ASN A 106 -11.41 11.44 -0.02
N ALA A 107 -10.57 10.80 -0.83
CA ALA A 107 -9.15 10.64 -0.49
C ALA A 107 -8.38 11.96 -0.39
N TYR A 108 -8.89 13.04 -1.00
CA TYR A 108 -8.32 14.38 -0.89
C TYR A 108 -8.96 15.17 0.27
N ALA A 109 -10.26 15.00 0.49
CA ALA A 109 -11.01 15.72 1.52
C ALA A 109 -10.78 15.16 2.94
N GLU A 110 -10.49 13.87 3.07
CA GLU A 110 -10.36 13.16 4.33
C GLU A 110 -8.93 12.64 4.55
N ASN A 111 -8.50 12.53 5.81
CA ASN A 111 -7.13 12.12 6.16
C ASN A 111 -7.06 10.86 7.04
N PHE A 112 -8.16 10.10 7.16
CA PHE A 112 -8.23 8.92 8.03
C PHE A 112 -8.26 7.58 7.27
N GLN A 113 -8.43 7.62 5.95
CA GLN A 113 -8.40 6.45 5.07
C GLN A 113 -7.44 6.67 3.90
N PRO A 114 -6.62 5.67 3.53
CA PRO A 114 -5.84 5.74 2.30
C PRO A 114 -6.74 5.75 1.07
N CYS A 115 -6.21 6.27 -0.03
CA CYS A 115 -7.01 6.49 -1.23
C CYS A 115 -7.66 5.22 -1.77
N TRP A 116 -7.07 4.05 -1.54
CA TRP A 116 -7.67 2.77 -1.97
C TRP A 116 -8.96 2.42 -1.22
N MET A 117 -9.19 2.98 -0.05
CA MET A 117 -10.41 2.81 0.75
C MET A 117 -11.45 3.93 0.55
N ALA A 118 -11.14 4.96 -0.23
CA ALA A 118 -12.07 6.07 -0.45
C ALA A 118 -13.35 5.60 -1.17
N SER A 119 -14.50 5.93 -0.59
CA SER A 119 -15.84 5.60 -1.11
C SER A 119 -16.16 6.33 -2.41
N GLN A 120 -15.69 7.59 -2.52
CA GLN A 120 -15.82 8.40 -3.73
C GLN A 120 -14.43 8.81 -4.23
N LYS A 121 -14.17 8.52 -5.51
CA LYS A 121 -12.90 8.83 -6.19
C LYS A 121 -13.14 9.75 -7.38
N GLY A 122 -12.19 10.66 -7.61
CA GLY A 122 -12.11 11.47 -8.82
C GLY A 122 -11.97 10.59 -10.07
N SER A 123 -12.20 11.18 -11.24
CA SER A 123 -12.33 10.45 -12.52
C SER A 123 -11.09 9.63 -12.89
N LEU A 124 -9.88 10.12 -12.57
CA LEU A 124 -8.61 9.43 -12.83
C LEU A 124 -8.40 8.14 -12.04
N CYS A 125 -9.05 7.99 -10.89
CA CYS A 125 -8.88 6.84 -9.98
C CYS A 125 -10.15 6.00 -9.87
N LYS A 126 -11.26 6.46 -10.47
CA LYS A 126 -12.53 5.77 -10.48
C LYS A 126 -12.39 4.45 -11.26
N ASN A 127 -12.88 3.36 -10.70
CA ASN A 127 -12.83 2.00 -11.27
C ASN A 127 -11.42 1.42 -11.50
N MET A 128 -10.37 2.07 -10.99
CA MET A 128 -9.01 1.55 -11.09
C MET A 128 -8.77 0.49 -10.02
N ASP A 129 -8.07 -0.59 -10.39
CA ASP A 129 -7.55 -1.52 -9.40
C ASP A 129 -6.45 -0.82 -8.59
N CYS A 130 -6.74 -0.57 -7.32
CA CYS A 130 -5.81 0.10 -6.44
C CYS A 130 -4.61 -0.77 -6.08
N ARG A 131 -4.72 -2.09 -6.22
CA ARG A 131 -3.59 -2.98 -5.99
C ARG A 131 -2.47 -2.72 -7.00
N GLU A 132 -2.82 -2.46 -8.26
CA GLU A 132 -1.86 -2.21 -9.35
C GLU A 132 -1.54 -0.72 -9.52
N CYS A 133 -1.98 0.12 -8.57
CA CYS A 133 -1.80 1.57 -8.64
C CYS A 133 -0.45 1.98 -8.07
N GLU A 134 0.25 2.89 -8.77
CA GLU A 134 1.52 3.46 -8.30
C GLU A 134 1.43 4.07 -6.89
N VAL A 135 0.28 4.62 -6.49
CA VAL A 135 0.09 5.18 -5.14
C VAL A 135 0.19 4.12 -4.07
N TYR A 136 -0.36 2.93 -4.32
CA TYR A 136 -0.29 1.83 -3.36
C TYR A 136 1.15 1.32 -3.25
N HIS A 137 1.86 1.24 -4.37
CA HIS A 137 3.27 0.82 -4.42
C HIS A 137 4.28 1.91 -4.03
N ALA A 138 3.86 3.17 -3.92
CA ALA A 138 4.75 4.28 -3.56
C ALA A 138 5.23 4.24 -2.10
N LEU A 139 4.55 3.49 -1.22
CA LEU A 139 4.99 3.32 0.16
C LEU A 139 6.31 2.54 0.18
N ASP A 140 7.41 3.28 0.31
CA ASP A 140 8.73 2.74 0.56
C ASP A 140 8.73 2.00 1.90
N LEU A 141 9.24 0.79 1.85
CA LEU A 141 9.21 -0.18 2.93
C LEU A 141 10.33 0.09 3.96
N ASP A 142 11.34 0.89 3.60
CA ASP A 142 12.49 1.23 4.45
C ASP A 142 12.37 2.64 5.07
N ALA A 143 11.86 3.62 4.32
CA ALA A 143 11.72 5.01 4.77
C ALA A 143 10.29 5.40 5.20
N GLY A 144 9.31 4.52 4.96
CA GLY A 144 7.90 4.80 5.18
C GLY A 144 7.41 5.96 4.32
N ILE A 145 6.40 6.68 4.79
CA ILE A 145 5.78 7.77 4.01
C ILE A 145 6.73 8.94 3.69
N LYS A 146 7.80 9.11 4.46
CA LYS A 146 8.70 10.25 4.30
C LYS A 146 9.40 10.25 2.94
N SER A 147 9.75 9.08 2.40
CA SER A 147 10.35 9.00 1.07
C SER A 147 9.43 9.60 0.00
N VAL A 148 8.13 9.28 0.05
CA VAL A 148 7.13 9.81 -0.87
C VAL A 148 7.01 11.33 -0.74
N LEU A 149 7.12 11.86 0.46
CA LEU A 149 7.07 13.32 0.66
C LEU A 149 8.35 13.99 0.14
N TYR A 150 9.51 13.36 0.29
CA TYR A 150 10.77 13.89 -0.23
C TYR A 150 10.84 13.91 -1.75
N THR A 151 10.12 13.04 -2.46
CA THR A 151 10.09 13.08 -3.94
C THR A 151 9.23 14.21 -4.51
N LEU A 152 8.49 14.93 -3.66
CA LEU A 152 7.59 16.01 -4.06
C LEU A 152 8.12 17.42 -3.75
N VAL A 153 9.27 17.52 -3.10
CA VAL A 153 9.97 18.77 -2.77
C VAL A 153 11.17 18.92 -3.70
#